data_AF-A0A9P0ZXX0-F1
#
_entry.id   AF-A0A9P0ZXX0-F1
#
_cell.length_a   1.000
_cell.length_b   1.000
_cell.length_c   1.000
_cell.angle_alpha   90.00
_cell.angle_beta   90.00
_cell.angle_gamma   90.00
#
_symmetry.space_group_name_H-M   'P 1'
#
loop_
_entity.id
_entity.type
_entity.pdbx_description
1 polymer ?
#
loop_
_entity_poly.entity_id
_entity_poly.type
_entity_poly.pdbx_seq_one_letter_code
_entity_poly.pdbx_strand_id
1 'polypeptide(L)'
;MKSIVQIELFNNSLTGELPARWSNLTQLRRIDASMNSLTGTIPRELCELPLESLSLFQNQLEGSVPESIANSSNLKELKLFHNRFIGPLPSQLGLNSALSLLDVSYNNFSGTVPEGLCDGGSLSVLILMNNTFSGNIPVNLRRCLTLKRIRFRFNQLFGEVLAELFGLPLVYLLDLSDNDFSGNISTMISAAKSLESLQISRNRFSSFIPIEIGTLAKLGQFSASQNELQGEIPSTLMNMKQLFSVDLSNNNLSGKIPNGIQSMVQLIELNLANNQLSGELPYGIGNLPVLNYLDLSGNQFSGIILSSFENLKLNTFNLSNNRLSGEIPPLFDKSIYWDSFLGNPALCRGLCSSMTKQKHEGHTWLMRAIYAMIVVVFLLGLVCFIYKHLKFNAAKRSGAPLSKWTFFYRISLNECEILKCLEDSNVIGNGASGKVYKVSLSNGEIVAVKKLRNKDEFDIEVETLGKIRHNNIVKLWCCCDAGDCNSLVYEYMPRGSL
;
A
#
# COMPACT_ATOMS: atom_id res chain seq x y z
N MET A 1 39.98 -28.09 -25.96
CA MET A 1 39.57 -28.07 -24.54
C MET A 1 38.12 -28.55 -24.34
N LYS A 2 37.69 -29.67 -24.95
CA LYS A 2 36.29 -30.15 -24.81
C LYS A 2 36.00 -30.88 -23.48
N SER A 3 37.02 -31.10 -22.66
CA SER A 3 36.96 -31.82 -21.39
C SER A 3 36.76 -30.92 -20.17
N ILE A 4 36.58 -29.60 -20.36
CA ILE A 4 36.34 -28.69 -19.24
C ILE A 4 34.96 -28.98 -18.67
N VAL A 5 34.91 -29.29 -17.38
CA VAL A 5 33.66 -29.57 -16.63
C VAL A 5 33.24 -28.37 -15.78
N GLN A 6 34.18 -27.51 -15.41
CA GLN A 6 33.96 -26.41 -14.48
C GLN A 6 34.81 -25.20 -14.87
N ILE A 7 34.21 -24.02 -14.74
CA ILE A 7 34.87 -22.72 -14.89
C ILE A 7 34.64 -21.93 -13.59
N GLU A 8 35.72 -21.45 -12.99
CA GLU A 8 35.70 -20.59 -11.80
C GLU A 8 36.48 -19.32 -12.09
N LEU A 9 35.76 -18.20 -12.12
CA LEU A 9 36.25 -16.85 -12.44
C LEU A 9 35.79 -15.83 -11.40
N PHE A 10 35.23 -16.28 -10.27
CA PHE A 10 34.62 -15.42 -9.27
C PHE A 10 35.61 -14.45 -8.62
N ASN A 11 35.12 -13.30 -8.15
CA ASN A 11 35.88 -12.30 -7.40
C ASN A 11 37.12 -11.80 -8.15
N ASN A 12 36.89 -11.26 -9.35
CA ASN A 12 37.91 -10.66 -10.21
C ASN A 12 37.44 -9.29 -10.73
N SER A 13 38.23 -8.70 -11.63
CA SER A 13 37.88 -7.44 -12.32
C SER A 13 37.54 -7.67 -13.79
N LEU A 14 36.97 -8.83 -14.13
CA LEU A 14 36.61 -9.16 -15.51
C LEU A 14 35.49 -8.25 -16.01
N THR A 15 35.61 -7.81 -17.25
CA THR A 15 34.67 -6.92 -17.95
C THR A 15 34.26 -7.52 -19.29
N GLY A 16 33.23 -6.95 -19.91
CA GLY A 16 32.72 -7.42 -21.20
C GLY A 16 31.69 -8.53 -21.03
N GLU A 17 31.35 -9.18 -22.13
CA GLU A 17 30.24 -10.15 -22.18
C GLU A 17 30.68 -11.58 -21.87
N LEU A 18 29.71 -12.40 -21.42
CA LEU A 18 29.90 -13.84 -21.29
C LEU A 18 30.14 -14.47 -22.68
N PRO A 19 31.22 -15.25 -22.88
CA PRO A 19 31.54 -15.78 -24.20
C PRO A 19 30.52 -16.82 -24.67
N ALA A 20 29.75 -16.51 -25.72
CA ALA A 20 28.82 -17.47 -26.34
C ALA A 20 29.51 -18.77 -26.79
N ARG A 21 30.81 -18.70 -27.15
CA ARG A 21 31.64 -19.85 -27.54
C ARG A 21 31.84 -20.89 -26.42
N TRP A 22 31.52 -20.57 -25.16
CA TRP A 22 31.50 -21.57 -24.08
C TRP A 22 30.51 -22.70 -24.33
N SER A 23 29.50 -22.51 -25.20
CA SER A 23 28.63 -23.58 -25.70
C SER A 23 29.38 -24.75 -26.37
N ASN A 24 30.61 -24.52 -26.87
CA ASN A 24 31.44 -25.60 -27.44
C ASN A 24 32.04 -26.53 -26.37
N LEU A 25 31.96 -26.17 -25.09
CA LEU A 25 32.46 -26.96 -23.96
C LEU A 25 31.36 -27.93 -23.51
N THR A 26 31.08 -28.97 -24.31
CA THR A 26 29.94 -29.88 -24.10
C THR A 26 29.98 -30.67 -22.79
N GLN A 27 31.14 -30.78 -22.13
CA GLN A 27 31.28 -31.37 -20.80
C GLN A 27 31.12 -30.38 -19.65
N LEU A 28 30.97 -29.08 -19.92
CA LEU A 28 30.81 -28.06 -18.90
C LEU A 28 29.50 -28.28 -18.13
N ARG A 29 29.60 -28.21 -16.81
CA ARG A 29 28.49 -28.40 -15.86
C ARG A 29 28.38 -27.26 -14.88
N ARG A 30 29.51 -26.66 -14.48
CA ARG A 30 29.54 -25.63 -13.44
C ARG A 30 30.22 -24.37 -13.95
N ILE A 31 29.56 -23.25 -13.78
CA ILE A 31 30.10 -21.94 -14.13
C ILE A 31 29.91 -21.04 -12.93
N ASP A 32 31.02 -20.52 -12.42
CA ASP A 32 31.02 -19.40 -11.49
C ASP A 32 31.82 -18.24 -12.09
N ALA A 33 31.12 -17.17 -12.45
CA ALA A 33 31.71 -15.91 -12.91
C ALA A 33 31.18 -14.73 -12.09
N SER A 34 30.80 -14.99 -10.83
CA SER A 34 30.24 -13.99 -9.91
C SER A 34 31.27 -12.94 -9.47
N MET A 35 30.81 -11.84 -8.85
CA MET A 35 31.66 -10.80 -8.27
C MET A 35 32.69 -10.24 -9.27
N ASN A 36 32.20 -9.74 -10.40
CA ASN A 36 32.98 -9.15 -11.49
C ASN A 36 32.26 -7.89 -12.02
N SER A 37 32.68 -7.38 -13.18
CA SER A 37 32.03 -6.29 -13.90
C SER A 37 31.53 -6.73 -15.29
N LEU A 38 31.04 -7.97 -15.39
CA LEU A 38 30.53 -8.54 -16.64
C LEU A 38 29.23 -7.86 -17.07
N THR A 39 29.11 -7.56 -18.37
CA THR A 39 27.98 -6.86 -18.99
C THR A 39 27.28 -7.75 -20.03
N GLY A 40 26.21 -7.25 -20.65
CA GLY A 40 25.47 -7.97 -21.68
C GLY A 40 24.54 -9.03 -21.11
N THR A 41 24.11 -9.96 -21.95
CA THR A 41 23.10 -10.98 -21.61
C THR A 41 23.73 -12.34 -21.33
N ILE A 42 22.95 -13.28 -20.78
CA ILE A 42 23.34 -14.70 -20.73
C ILE A 42 23.15 -15.30 -22.12
N PRO A 43 24.20 -15.83 -22.79
CA PRO A 43 24.07 -16.41 -24.12
C PRO A 43 23.12 -17.62 -24.09
N ARG A 44 22.15 -17.67 -25.03
CA ARG A 44 21.16 -18.74 -25.09
C ARG A 44 21.81 -20.11 -25.25
N GLU A 45 22.83 -20.20 -26.09
CA GLU A 45 23.57 -21.41 -26.42
C GLU A 45 24.36 -21.93 -25.22
N LEU A 46 24.73 -21.05 -24.28
CA LEU A 46 25.37 -21.46 -23.03
C LEU A 46 24.38 -22.21 -22.13
N CYS A 47 23.12 -21.75 -22.08
CA CYS A 47 22.05 -22.38 -21.32
C CYS A 47 21.51 -23.68 -21.95
N GLU A 48 21.92 -24.02 -23.19
CA GLU A 48 21.62 -25.31 -23.82
C GLU A 48 22.54 -26.44 -23.33
N LEU A 49 23.63 -26.09 -22.63
CA LEU A 49 24.47 -27.07 -21.96
C LEU A 49 23.73 -27.68 -20.75
N PRO A 50 24.02 -28.94 -20.39
CA PRO A 50 23.39 -29.60 -19.24
C PRO A 50 24.02 -29.16 -17.92
N LEU A 51 23.91 -27.86 -17.61
CA LEU A 51 24.48 -27.22 -16.44
C LEU A 51 23.91 -27.78 -15.13
N GLU A 52 24.79 -28.02 -14.17
CA GLU A 52 24.47 -28.33 -12.78
C GLU A 52 24.38 -27.07 -11.92
N SER A 53 25.26 -26.08 -12.17
CA SER A 53 25.31 -24.84 -11.41
C SER A 53 25.71 -23.67 -12.30
N LEU A 54 24.95 -22.59 -12.19
CA LEU A 54 25.25 -21.31 -12.84
C LEU A 54 25.23 -20.19 -11.80
N SER A 55 26.40 -19.64 -11.50
CA SER A 55 26.59 -18.53 -10.58
C SER A 55 27.16 -17.32 -11.31
N LEU A 56 26.34 -16.27 -11.40
CA LEU A 56 26.65 -15.02 -12.11
C LEU A 56 26.37 -13.77 -11.25
N PHE A 57 26.18 -13.95 -9.94
CA PHE A 57 25.77 -12.88 -9.04
C PHE A 57 26.80 -11.74 -8.90
N GLN A 58 26.36 -10.56 -8.47
CA GLN A 58 27.20 -9.37 -8.31
C GLN A 58 27.99 -9.05 -9.59
N ASN A 59 27.26 -8.76 -10.66
CA ASN A 59 27.77 -8.33 -11.96
C ASN A 59 26.89 -7.19 -12.50
N GLN A 60 27.06 -6.87 -13.78
CA GLN A 60 26.34 -5.84 -14.51
C GLN A 60 25.46 -6.43 -15.63
N LEU A 61 25.14 -7.73 -15.57
CA LEU A 61 24.40 -8.47 -16.59
C LEU A 61 22.95 -8.00 -16.69
N GLU A 62 22.40 -8.02 -17.90
CA GLU A 62 21.07 -7.52 -18.23
C GLU A 62 20.30 -8.49 -19.15
N GLY A 63 19.10 -8.08 -19.56
CA GLY A 63 18.21 -8.89 -20.39
C GLY A 63 17.44 -9.95 -19.59
N SER A 64 16.78 -10.86 -20.31
CA SER A 64 16.03 -11.98 -19.71
C SER A 64 16.89 -13.23 -19.55
N VAL A 65 16.54 -14.08 -18.59
CA VAL A 65 17.13 -15.41 -18.46
C VAL A 65 16.64 -16.30 -19.62
N PRO A 66 17.53 -16.93 -20.42
CA PRO A 66 17.11 -17.77 -21.54
C PRO A 66 16.26 -18.96 -21.08
N GLU A 67 15.11 -19.17 -21.74
CA GLU A 67 14.21 -20.32 -21.46
C GLU A 67 14.92 -21.67 -21.53
N SER A 68 15.98 -21.80 -22.34
CA SER A 68 16.76 -23.04 -22.48
C SER A 68 17.36 -23.53 -21.16
N ILE A 69 17.59 -22.66 -20.16
CA ILE A 69 18.13 -23.09 -18.87
C ILE A 69 17.19 -24.07 -18.14
N ALA A 70 15.88 -23.97 -18.37
CA ALA A 70 14.88 -24.86 -17.80
C ALA A 70 14.97 -26.29 -18.37
N ASN A 71 15.62 -26.48 -19.52
CA ASN A 71 15.84 -27.79 -20.13
C ASN A 71 17.00 -28.57 -19.49
N SER A 72 17.82 -27.92 -18.65
CA SER A 72 18.93 -28.62 -17.99
C SER A 72 18.41 -29.51 -16.87
N SER A 73 18.34 -30.81 -17.13
CA SER A 73 17.87 -31.80 -16.16
C SER A 73 18.76 -31.96 -14.93
N ASN A 74 20.02 -31.52 -15.02
CA ASN A 74 20.99 -31.62 -13.93
C ASN A 74 21.05 -30.35 -13.07
N LEU A 75 20.28 -29.31 -13.39
CA LEU A 75 20.38 -28.02 -12.70
C LEU A 75 19.99 -28.14 -11.23
N LYS A 76 20.92 -27.76 -10.36
CA LYS A 76 20.77 -27.78 -8.89
C LYS A 76 20.83 -26.39 -8.30
N GLU A 77 21.63 -25.49 -8.88
CA GLU A 77 21.85 -24.15 -8.35
C GLU A 77 21.79 -23.10 -9.46
N LEU A 78 21.00 -22.06 -9.23
CA LEU A 78 20.95 -20.88 -10.08
C LEU A 78 21.06 -19.63 -9.21
N LYS A 79 22.20 -18.92 -9.31
CA LYS A 79 22.52 -17.73 -8.51
C LYS A 79 22.79 -16.54 -9.42
N LEU A 80 21.80 -15.67 -9.56
CA LEU A 80 21.82 -14.52 -10.48
C LEU A 80 21.67 -13.17 -9.75
N PHE A 81 21.68 -13.17 -8.42
CA PHE A 81 21.37 -12.00 -7.61
C PHE A 81 22.35 -10.82 -7.81
N HIS A 82 21.93 -9.60 -7.51
CA HIS A 82 22.72 -8.37 -7.73
C HIS A 82 23.19 -8.21 -9.18
N ASN A 83 22.24 -8.07 -10.11
CA ASN A 83 22.45 -7.77 -11.53
C ASN A 83 21.35 -6.80 -12.01
N ARG A 84 21.16 -6.69 -13.34
CA ARG A 84 20.11 -5.88 -14.00
C ARG A 84 19.17 -6.74 -14.85
N PHE A 85 18.95 -8.00 -14.48
CA PHE A 85 18.05 -8.89 -15.24
C PHE A 85 16.60 -8.40 -15.20
N ILE A 86 15.88 -8.60 -16.30
CA ILE A 86 14.50 -8.18 -16.52
C ILE A 86 13.62 -9.35 -16.99
N GLY A 87 12.30 -9.14 -17.03
CA GLY A 87 11.34 -10.10 -17.56
C GLY A 87 11.05 -11.25 -16.59
N PRO A 88 10.24 -12.23 -17.00
CA PRO A 88 9.90 -13.38 -16.17
C PRO A 88 11.06 -14.37 -16.04
N LEU A 89 11.04 -15.15 -14.96
CA LEU A 89 11.80 -16.39 -14.91
C LEU A 89 11.22 -17.40 -15.90
N PRO A 90 12.04 -18.29 -16.47
CA PRO A 90 11.56 -19.37 -17.34
C PRO A 90 10.43 -20.16 -16.68
N SER A 91 9.30 -20.27 -17.37
CA SER A 91 8.07 -20.84 -16.79
C SER A 91 8.21 -22.32 -16.37
N GLN A 92 9.11 -23.06 -17.04
CA GLN A 92 9.40 -24.47 -16.78
C GLN A 92 10.58 -24.68 -15.82
N LEU A 93 11.12 -23.61 -15.22
CA LEU A 93 12.27 -23.72 -14.32
C LEU A 93 11.93 -24.62 -13.13
N GLY A 94 12.77 -25.62 -12.89
CA GLY A 94 12.58 -26.61 -11.82
C GLY A 94 11.77 -27.86 -12.20
N LEU A 95 11.00 -27.81 -13.30
CA LEU A 95 10.11 -28.90 -13.71
C LEU A 95 10.86 -30.22 -13.98
N ASN A 96 11.99 -30.13 -14.68
CA ASN A 96 12.77 -31.29 -15.12
C ASN A 96 14.08 -31.48 -14.35
N SER A 97 14.27 -30.75 -13.25
CA SER A 97 15.56 -30.66 -12.56
C SER A 97 15.40 -30.80 -11.05
N ALA A 98 16.39 -31.38 -10.38
CA ALA A 98 16.47 -31.39 -8.92
C ALA A 98 16.98 -30.04 -8.37
N LEU A 99 16.31 -28.93 -8.74
CA LEU A 99 16.69 -27.59 -8.33
C LEU A 99 16.66 -27.50 -6.80
N SER A 100 17.77 -27.10 -6.21
CA SER A 100 17.99 -27.07 -4.76
C SER A 100 18.09 -25.64 -4.22
N LEU A 101 18.65 -24.72 -5.02
CA LEU A 101 18.84 -23.33 -4.66
C LEU A 101 18.55 -22.43 -5.85
N LEU A 102 17.64 -21.48 -5.64
CA LEU A 102 17.40 -20.36 -6.55
C LEU A 102 17.56 -19.04 -5.78
N ASP A 103 18.50 -18.21 -6.22
CA ASP A 103 18.65 -16.84 -5.73
C ASP A 103 18.79 -15.86 -6.90
N VAL A 104 17.76 -15.04 -7.09
CA VAL A 104 17.65 -14.04 -8.17
C VAL A 104 17.45 -12.63 -7.61
N SER A 105 17.77 -12.43 -6.33
CA SER A 105 17.48 -11.21 -5.59
C SER A 105 18.18 -9.97 -6.17
N TYR A 106 17.67 -8.76 -5.88
CA TYR A 106 18.28 -7.51 -6.31
C TYR A 106 18.50 -7.46 -7.83
N ASN A 107 17.40 -7.62 -8.56
CA ASN A 107 17.30 -7.51 -10.02
C ASN A 107 15.99 -6.77 -10.34
N ASN A 108 15.56 -6.82 -11.59
CA ASN A 108 14.31 -6.24 -12.05
C ASN A 108 13.43 -7.29 -12.73
N PHE A 109 13.48 -8.53 -12.22
CA PHE A 109 12.60 -9.63 -12.67
C PHE A 109 11.13 -9.29 -12.42
N SER A 110 10.26 -9.74 -13.31
CA SER A 110 8.81 -9.51 -13.28
C SER A 110 8.04 -10.80 -13.50
N GLY A 111 6.71 -10.73 -13.62
CA GLY A 111 5.86 -11.89 -13.84
C GLY A 111 5.69 -12.76 -12.58
N THR A 112 5.17 -13.97 -12.77
CA THR A 112 4.84 -14.90 -11.68
C THR A 112 6.03 -15.77 -11.29
N VAL A 113 6.04 -16.23 -10.04
CA VAL A 113 6.97 -17.27 -9.60
C VAL A 113 6.64 -18.59 -10.34
N PRO A 114 7.61 -19.28 -10.98
CA PRO A 114 7.32 -20.51 -11.73
C PRO A 114 6.73 -21.62 -10.86
N GLU A 115 5.74 -22.36 -11.39
CA GLU A 115 5.05 -23.41 -10.63
C GLU A 115 5.91 -24.65 -10.40
N GLY A 116 6.80 -24.96 -11.35
CA GLY A 116 7.62 -26.18 -11.34
C GLY A 116 8.83 -26.14 -10.41
N LEU A 117 9.06 -25.06 -9.65
CA LEU A 117 10.31 -24.85 -8.89
C LEU A 117 10.65 -25.98 -7.91
N CYS A 118 9.65 -26.69 -7.39
CA CYS A 118 9.86 -27.81 -6.46
C CYS A 118 9.33 -29.16 -6.98
N ASP A 119 9.06 -29.29 -8.28
CA ASP A 119 8.56 -30.56 -8.84
C ASP A 119 9.62 -31.68 -8.72
N GLY A 120 10.91 -31.32 -8.78
CA GLY A 120 12.03 -32.23 -8.48
C GLY A 120 12.22 -32.54 -6.98
N GLY A 121 11.37 -32.04 -6.09
CA GLY A 121 11.33 -32.36 -4.65
C GLY A 121 12.56 -31.96 -3.83
N SER A 122 13.49 -31.19 -4.41
CA SER A 122 14.82 -30.93 -3.82
C SER A 122 15.05 -29.48 -3.38
N LEU A 123 14.08 -28.59 -3.65
CA LEU A 123 14.25 -27.15 -3.42
C LEU A 123 14.36 -26.85 -1.92
N SER A 124 15.49 -26.31 -1.51
CA SER A 124 15.79 -26.00 -0.11
C SER A 124 15.85 -24.50 0.17
N VAL A 125 16.33 -23.72 -0.80
CA VAL A 125 16.50 -22.28 -0.67
C VAL A 125 15.88 -21.57 -1.86
N LEU A 126 14.92 -20.69 -1.59
CA LEU A 126 14.25 -19.88 -2.59
C LEU A 126 14.25 -18.41 -2.17
N ILE A 127 15.02 -17.59 -2.89
CA ILE A 127 15.25 -16.18 -2.56
C ILE A 127 14.99 -15.33 -3.81
N LEU A 128 13.97 -14.47 -3.72
CA LEU A 128 13.47 -13.64 -4.83
C LEU A 128 13.50 -12.14 -4.48
N MET A 129 14.20 -11.76 -3.42
CA MET A 129 14.05 -10.46 -2.78
C MET A 129 14.34 -9.30 -3.73
N ASN A 130 13.65 -8.17 -3.55
CA ASN A 130 13.95 -6.92 -4.26
C ASN A 130 13.91 -7.10 -5.78
N ASN A 131 12.71 -7.38 -6.27
CA ASN A 131 12.34 -7.53 -7.67
C ASN A 131 10.92 -6.98 -7.86
N THR A 132 10.30 -7.26 -9.00
CA THR A 132 8.91 -6.88 -9.33
C THR A 132 8.04 -8.10 -9.62
N PHE A 133 8.30 -9.23 -8.95
CA PHE A 133 7.46 -10.42 -9.07
C PHE A 133 6.03 -10.12 -8.61
N SER A 134 5.04 -10.66 -9.31
CA SER A 134 3.61 -10.48 -9.02
C SER A 134 2.86 -11.81 -9.06
N GLY A 135 1.57 -11.78 -8.76
CA GLY A 135 0.74 -12.98 -8.64
C GLY A 135 0.85 -13.65 -7.28
N ASN A 136 0.24 -14.83 -7.17
CA ASN A 136 0.18 -15.62 -5.94
C ASN A 136 1.44 -16.49 -5.77
N ILE A 137 1.68 -16.94 -4.55
CA ILE A 137 2.66 -18.01 -4.28
C ILE A 137 2.17 -19.31 -4.98
N PRO A 138 3.01 -19.98 -5.78
CA PRO A 138 2.61 -21.19 -6.49
C PRO A 138 2.14 -22.30 -5.55
N VAL A 139 1.05 -22.96 -5.91
CA VAL A 139 0.40 -24.00 -5.09
C VAL A 139 1.34 -25.19 -4.85
N ASN A 140 2.24 -25.51 -5.77
CA ASN A 140 3.17 -26.64 -5.63
C ASN A 140 4.17 -26.45 -4.47
N LEU A 141 4.50 -25.21 -4.10
CA LEU A 141 5.42 -24.94 -2.99
C LEU A 141 4.87 -25.43 -1.64
N ARG A 142 3.55 -25.57 -1.51
CA ARG A 142 2.89 -26.10 -0.30
C ARG A 142 3.28 -27.55 0.03
N ARG A 143 3.78 -28.31 -0.95
CA ARG A 143 4.23 -29.71 -0.80
C ARG A 143 5.75 -29.84 -0.78
N CYS A 144 6.46 -28.71 -0.83
CA CYS A 144 7.91 -28.68 -0.89
C CYS A 144 8.53 -28.87 0.50
N LEU A 145 8.46 -30.10 1.03
CA LEU A 145 8.87 -30.45 2.39
C LEU A 145 10.37 -30.24 2.65
N THR A 146 11.17 -30.03 1.61
CA THR A 146 12.61 -29.77 1.64
C THR A 146 12.99 -28.30 1.82
N LEU A 147 12.02 -27.38 1.69
CA LEU A 147 12.26 -25.94 1.86
C LEU A 147 12.70 -25.63 3.28
N LYS A 148 13.76 -24.84 3.37
CA LYS A 148 14.36 -24.36 4.62
C LYS A 148 14.31 -22.84 4.72
N ARG A 149 14.49 -22.14 3.59
CA ARG A 149 14.59 -20.68 3.55
C ARG A 149 13.79 -20.12 2.39
N ILE A 150 12.82 -19.29 2.71
CA ILE A 150 11.96 -18.59 1.75
C ILE A 150 12.09 -17.09 2.01
N ARG A 151 12.52 -16.33 0.99
CA ARG A 151 12.65 -14.87 1.09
C ARG A 151 12.10 -14.18 -0.15
N PHE A 152 10.93 -13.59 -0.02
CA PHE A 152 10.20 -12.91 -1.10
C PHE A 152 10.14 -11.38 -0.90
N ARG A 153 10.85 -10.88 0.10
CA ARG A 153 10.77 -9.48 0.51
C ARG A 153 10.94 -8.48 -0.63
N PHE A 154 10.19 -7.38 -0.60
CA PHE A 154 10.23 -6.30 -1.60
C PHE A 154 9.89 -6.82 -3.00
N ASN A 155 8.63 -7.20 -3.19
CA ASN A 155 8.02 -7.58 -4.46
C ASN A 155 6.57 -7.07 -4.52
N GLN A 156 5.80 -7.49 -5.53
CA GLN A 156 4.39 -7.17 -5.75
C GLN A 156 3.51 -8.44 -5.67
N LEU A 157 3.95 -9.42 -4.88
CA LEU A 157 3.21 -10.68 -4.71
C LEU A 157 1.98 -10.45 -3.86
N PHE A 158 0.86 -11.07 -4.23
CA PHE A 158 -0.43 -10.83 -3.59
C PHE A 158 -1.21 -12.12 -3.35
N GLY A 159 -2.39 -11.96 -2.74
CA GLY A 159 -3.30 -13.04 -2.44
C GLY A 159 -2.99 -13.70 -1.09
N GLU A 160 -3.74 -14.75 -0.78
CA GLU A 160 -3.59 -15.46 0.48
C GLU A 160 -2.39 -16.41 0.46
N VAL A 161 -1.65 -16.43 1.57
CA VAL A 161 -0.61 -17.44 1.79
C VAL A 161 -1.28 -18.75 2.20
N LEU A 162 -1.06 -19.78 1.40
CA LEU A 162 -1.64 -21.11 1.62
C LEU A 162 -1.28 -21.64 3.02
N ALA A 163 -2.27 -22.23 3.71
CA ALA A 163 -2.13 -22.73 5.07
C ALA A 163 -0.95 -23.70 5.23
N GLU A 164 -0.76 -24.59 4.26
CA GLU A 164 0.28 -25.61 4.29
C GLU A 164 1.69 -25.00 4.12
N LEU A 165 1.82 -23.83 3.49
CA LEU A 165 3.11 -23.12 3.39
C LEU A 165 3.58 -22.63 4.77
N PHE A 166 2.66 -22.12 5.60
CA PHE A 166 2.97 -21.76 6.99
C PHE A 166 3.39 -22.96 7.83
N GLY A 167 2.96 -24.17 7.46
CA GLY A 167 3.23 -25.42 8.20
C GLY A 167 4.41 -26.24 7.70
N LEU A 168 5.22 -25.73 6.76
CA LEU A 168 6.35 -26.50 6.24
C LEU A 168 7.37 -26.82 7.35
N PRO A 169 7.72 -28.11 7.56
CA PRO A 169 8.37 -28.56 8.79
C PRO A 169 9.85 -28.16 8.91
N LEU A 170 10.52 -27.94 7.77
CA LEU A 170 11.95 -27.61 7.71
C LEU A 170 12.24 -26.12 7.51
N VAL A 171 11.21 -25.29 7.28
CA VAL A 171 11.39 -23.85 7.10
C VAL A 171 11.84 -23.24 8.42
N TYR A 172 13.05 -22.66 8.42
CA TYR A 172 13.59 -21.92 9.56
C TYR A 172 13.46 -20.41 9.37
N LEU A 173 13.42 -19.94 8.13
CA LEU A 173 13.25 -18.52 7.81
C LEU A 173 12.20 -18.35 6.72
N LEU A 174 11.12 -17.64 7.07
CA LEU A 174 10.04 -17.23 6.18
C LEU A 174 9.95 -15.70 6.19
N ASP A 175 10.43 -15.07 5.12
CA ASP A 175 10.41 -13.61 4.93
C ASP A 175 9.55 -13.25 3.71
N LEU A 176 8.33 -12.79 3.99
CA LEU A 176 7.32 -12.34 3.03
C LEU A 176 7.09 -10.83 3.11
N SER A 177 7.96 -10.10 3.82
CA SER A 177 7.76 -8.68 4.12
C SER A 177 7.66 -7.83 2.85
N ASP A 178 7.10 -6.62 2.92
CA ASP A 178 7.11 -5.67 1.80
C ASP A 178 6.50 -6.27 0.51
N ASN A 179 5.25 -6.73 0.60
CA ASN A 179 4.46 -7.30 -0.49
C ASN A 179 2.99 -6.90 -0.32
N ASP A 180 2.12 -7.53 -1.11
CA ASP A 180 0.69 -7.29 -1.20
C ASP A 180 -0.15 -8.49 -0.67
N PHE A 181 0.45 -9.36 0.16
CA PHE A 181 -0.21 -10.57 0.69
C PHE A 181 -1.39 -10.23 1.61
N SER A 182 -2.43 -11.04 1.57
CA SER A 182 -3.66 -10.88 2.35
C SER A 182 -4.05 -12.17 3.07
N GLY A 183 -5.20 -12.16 3.76
CA GLY A 183 -5.71 -13.31 4.51
C GLY A 183 -5.13 -13.38 5.92
N ASN A 184 -5.26 -14.54 6.57
CA ASN A 184 -4.81 -14.74 7.95
C ASN A 184 -3.48 -15.48 8.05
N ILE A 185 -2.87 -15.44 9.23
CA ILE A 185 -1.80 -16.37 9.60
C ILE A 185 -2.47 -17.70 9.96
N SER A 186 -2.18 -18.76 9.20
CA SER A 186 -2.85 -20.05 9.40
C SER A 186 -2.46 -20.73 10.71
N THR A 187 -3.40 -21.42 11.35
CA THR A 187 -3.15 -22.28 12.52
C THR A 187 -2.23 -23.46 12.21
N MET A 188 -2.08 -23.82 10.94
CA MET A 188 -1.14 -24.83 10.47
C MET A 188 0.32 -24.43 10.69
N ILE A 189 0.59 -23.17 11.06
CA ILE A 189 1.91 -22.73 11.54
C ILE A 189 2.44 -23.59 12.70
N SER A 190 1.55 -24.19 13.51
CA SER A 190 1.94 -25.16 14.55
C SER A 190 2.79 -26.34 14.03
N ALA A 191 2.71 -26.67 12.74
CA ALA A 191 3.51 -27.72 12.11
C ALA A 191 4.94 -27.30 11.73
N ALA A 192 5.25 -25.99 11.68
CA ALA A 192 6.57 -25.48 11.31
C ALA A 192 7.58 -25.57 12.46
N LYS A 193 7.94 -26.80 12.83
CA LYS A 193 8.80 -27.11 14.00
C LYS A 193 10.21 -26.54 13.92
N SER A 194 10.67 -26.14 12.74
CA SER A 194 11.99 -25.54 12.52
C SER A 194 11.98 -24.02 12.47
N LEU A 195 10.81 -23.36 12.55
CA LEU A 195 10.69 -21.92 12.31
C LEU A 195 11.40 -21.12 13.40
N GLU A 196 12.38 -20.32 12.98
CA GLU A 196 13.21 -19.46 13.83
C GLU A 196 12.89 -17.98 13.59
N SER A 197 12.56 -17.61 12.35
CA SER A 197 12.23 -16.23 11.97
C SER A 197 11.01 -16.19 11.05
N LEU A 198 9.97 -15.49 11.50
CA LEU A 198 8.78 -15.15 10.73
C LEU A 198 8.73 -13.64 10.50
N GLN A 199 8.87 -13.22 9.25
CA GLN A 199 8.83 -11.81 8.85
C GLN A 199 7.74 -11.63 7.77
N ILE A 200 6.65 -10.97 8.15
CA ILE A 200 5.48 -10.74 7.27
C ILE A 200 5.05 -9.27 7.26
N SER A 201 5.90 -8.39 7.77
CA SER A 201 5.60 -6.96 7.92
C SER A 201 5.36 -6.27 6.57
N ARG A 202 4.58 -5.18 6.56
CA ARG A 202 4.24 -4.41 5.35
C ARG A 202 3.54 -5.28 4.31
N ASN A 203 2.37 -5.78 4.69
CA ASN A 203 1.43 -6.54 3.87
C ASN A 203 -0.01 -6.16 4.28
N ARG A 204 -1.01 -6.95 3.88
CA ARG A 204 -2.42 -6.84 4.26
C ARG A 204 -2.90 -8.08 5.03
N PHE A 205 -2.03 -8.70 5.83
CA PHE A 205 -2.47 -9.80 6.71
C PHE A 205 -3.48 -9.26 7.72
N SER A 206 -4.62 -9.92 7.81
CA SER A 206 -5.75 -9.53 8.65
C SER A 206 -6.11 -10.65 9.63
N SER A 207 -7.24 -10.49 10.33
CA SER A 207 -7.70 -11.43 11.35
C SER A 207 -6.76 -11.51 12.56
N PHE A 208 -6.90 -12.56 13.36
CA PHE A 208 -6.20 -12.73 14.63
C PHE A 208 -4.83 -13.39 14.44
N ILE A 209 -3.90 -13.08 15.35
CA ILE A 209 -2.69 -13.88 15.52
C ILE A 209 -3.11 -15.24 16.12
N PRO A 210 -2.84 -16.38 15.47
CA PRO A 210 -3.30 -17.69 15.96
C PRO A 210 -2.57 -18.08 17.25
N ILE A 211 -3.30 -18.71 18.18
CA ILE A 211 -2.75 -19.17 19.48
C ILE A 211 -1.64 -20.22 19.29
N GLU A 212 -1.70 -20.95 18.17
CA GLU A 212 -0.74 -21.95 17.70
C GLU A 212 0.67 -21.40 17.53
N ILE A 213 0.85 -20.09 17.34
CA ILE A 213 2.18 -19.47 17.26
C ILE A 213 3.01 -19.76 18.52
N GLY A 214 2.33 -19.86 19.68
CA GLY A 214 2.96 -20.18 20.95
C GLY A 214 3.51 -21.61 21.05
N THR A 215 3.26 -22.47 20.06
CA THR A 215 3.82 -23.84 20.00
C THR A 215 5.20 -23.90 19.33
N LEU A 216 5.66 -22.79 18.74
CA LEU A 216 6.90 -22.71 17.98
C LEU A 216 8.11 -22.56 18.90
N ALA A 217 8.62 -23.68 19.40
CA ALA A 217 9.70 -23.69 20.40
C ALA A 217 11.03 -23.03 19.96
N LYS A 218 11.26 -22.88 18.65
CA LYS A 218 12.48 -22.29 18.08
C LYS A 218 12.32 -20.84 17.61
N LEU A 219 11.09 -20.30 17.61
CA LEU A 219 10.85 -18.97 17.06
C LEU A 219 11.56 -17.92 17.93
N GLY A 220 12.51 -17.23 17.32
CA GLY A 220 13.29 -16.16 17.94
C GLY A 220 12.84 -14.77 17.49
N GLN A 221 12.35 -14.66 16.25
CA GLN A 221 11.90 -13.39 15.69
C GLN A 221 10.49 -13.51 15.11
N PHE A 222 9.60 -12.62 15.53
CA PHE A 222 8.28 -12.44 14.94
C PHE A 222 8.06 -10.97 14.58
N SER A 223 8.09 -10.65 13.29
CA SER A 223 7.83 -9.31 12.77
C SER A 223 6.60 -9.36 11.85
N ALA A 224 5.54 -8.67 12.24
CA ALA A 224 4.29 -8.56 11.50
C ALA A 224 3.74 -7.12 11.51
N SER A 225 4.63 -6.13 11.61
CA SER A 225 4.24 -4.72 11.65
C SER A 225 3.65 -4.22 10.34
N GLN A 226 2.85 -3.16 10.39
CA GLN A 226 2.21 -2.56 9.21
C GLN A 226 1.38 -3.60 8.44
N ASN A 227 0.39 -4.15 9.13
CA ASN A 227 -0.61 -5.09 8.61
C ASN A 227 -2.01 -4.68 9.14
N GLU A 228 -3.01 -5.52 8.89
CA GLU A 228 -4.40 -5.33 9.33
C GLU A 228 -4.78 -6.32 10.46
N LEU A 229 -3.79 -6.82 11.23
CA LEU A 229 -4.02 -7.82 12.29
C LEU A 229 -4.87 -7.21 13.41
N GLN A 230 -5.80 -7.99 13.94
CA GLN A 230 -6.80 -7.55 14.90
C GLN A 230 -6.96 -8.49 16.09
N GLY A 231 -7.71 -8.03 17.09
CA GLY A 231 -7.99 -8.77 18.33
C GLY A 231 -6.80 -8.82 19.27
N GLU A 232 -6.85 -9.73 20.25
CA GLU A 232 -5.89 -9.77 21.35
C GLU A 232 -4.57 -10.42 20.96
N ILE A 233 -3.48 -10.01 21.60
CA ILE A 233 -2.20 -10.71 21.56
C ILE A 233 -2.37 -12.05 22.30
N PRO A 234 -2.13 -13.22 21.68
CA PRO A 234 -2.31 -14.51 22.34
C PRO A 234 -1.42 -14.65 23.57
N SER A 235 -1.99 -15.09 24.70
CA SER A 235 -1.23 -15.30 25.94
C SER A 235 -0.14 -16.36 25.80
N THR A 236 -0.28 -17.30 24.86
CA THR A 236 0.75 -18.31 24.55
C THR A 236 2.04 -17.71 24.01
N LEU A 237 1.99 -16.52 23.38
CA LEU A 237 3.17 -15.77 22.93
C LEU A 237 4.07 -15.39 24.12
N MET A 238 3.48 -15.10 25.29
CA MET A 238 4.21 -14.69 26.49
C MET A 238 5.05 -15.81 27.14
N ASN A 239 4.86 -17.05 26.72
CA ASN A 239 5.60 -18.21 27.25
C ASN A 239 6.79 -18.63 26.37
N MET A 240 7.03 -17.93 25.26
CA MET A 240 8.05 -18.30 24.28
C MET A 240 9.43 -17.78 24.71
N LYS A 241 10.22 -18.65 25.34
CA LYS A 241 11.52 -18.28 25.93
C LYS A 241 12.63 -17.97 24.93
N GLN A 242 12.49 -18.40 23.67
CA GLN A 242 13.46 -18.14 22.60
C GLN A 242 13.19 -16.83 21.85
N LEU A 243 11.99 -16.23 22.01
CA LEU A 243 11.66 -14.97 21.34
C LEU A 243 12.56 -13.85 21.88
N PHE A 244 13.35 -13.27 20.97
CA PHE A 244 14.23 -12.15 21.24
C PHE A 244 13.74 -10.85 20.58
N SER A 245 12.92 -10.91 19.53
CA SER A 245 12.37 -9.74 18.85
C SER A 245 10.92 -9.96 18.45
N VAL A 246 10.04 -9.07 18.91
CA VAL A 246 8.62 -9.03 18.56
C VAL A 246 8.26 -7.63 18.09
N ASP A 247 7.87 -7.50 16.83
CA ASP A 247 7.37 -6.26 16.24
C ASP A 247 5.99 -6.49 15.63
N LEU A 248 4.96 -5.97 16.32
CA LEU A 248 3.56 -6.00 15.93
C LEU A 248 3.01 -4.58 15.73
N SER A 249 3.89 -3.60 15.58
CA SER A 249 3.49 -2.20 15.49
C SER A 249 2.64 -1.90 14.26
N ASN A 250 1.84 -0.83 14.31
CA ASN A 250 1.01 -0.38 13.20
C ASN A 250 0.05 -1.49 12.71
N ASN A 251 -0.76 -1.99 13.63
CA ASN A 251 -1.82 -2.96 13.38
C ASN A 251 -3.12 -2.50 14.06
N ASN A 252 -4.13 -3.37 14.07
CA ASN A 252 -5.43 -3.14 14.70
C ASN A 252 -5.62 -3.99 15.98
N LEU A 253 -4.52 -4.36 16.66
CA LEU A 253 -4.55 -5.23 17.84
C LEU A 253 -5.21 -4.52 19.02
N SER A 254 -5.99 -5.25 19.81
CA SER A 254 -6.77 -4.73 20.93
C SER A 254 -6.60 -5.60 22.19
N GLY A 255 -7.37 -5.31 23.25
CA GLY A 255 -7.23 -6.00 24.53
C GLY A 255 -6.03 -5.51 25.32
N LYS A 256 -5.51 -6.35 26.22
CA LYS A 256 -4.37 -6.03 27.10
C LYS A 256 -3.11 -6.75 26.65
N ILE A 257 -1.95 -6.26 27.06
CA ILE A 257 -0.72 -7.08 27.02
C ILE A 257 -0.92 -8.23 28.02
N PRO A 258 -0.85 -9.51 27.61
CA PRO A 258 -1.11 -10.62 28.52
C PRO A 258 -0.07 -10.70 29.65
N ASN A 259 -0.51 -11.16 30.82
CA ASN A 259 0.39 -11.45 31.93
C ASN A 259 1.35 -12.60 31.56
N GLY A 260 2.52 -12.64 32.20
CA GLY A 260 3.51 -13.70 31.99
C GLY A 260 4.68 -13.30 31.09
N ILE A 261 4.67 -12.09 30.51
CA ILE A 261 5.72 -11.56 29.64
C ILE A 261 7.13 -11.63 30.27
N GLN A 262 7.23 -11.57 31.60
CA GLN A 262 8.49 -11.75 32.34
C GLN A 262 9.17 -13.12 32.07
N SER A 263 8.45 -14.09 31.52
CA SER A 263 8.99 -15.40 31.13
C SER A 263 9.78 -15.37 29.82
N MET A 264 9.65 -14.31 29.02
CA MET A 264 10.36 -14.11 27.76
C MET A 264 11.78 -13.61 28.00
N VAL A 265 12.59 -14.42 28.68
CA VAL A 265 13.90 -14.03 29.25
C VAL A 265 14.95 -13.62 28.20
N GLN A 266 14.73 -13.92 26.92
CA GLN A 266 15.61 -13.52 25.81
C GLN A 266 15.10 -12.28 25.05
N LEU A 267 13.96 -11.69 25.44
CA LEU A 267 13.34 -10.59 24.71
C LEU A 267 14.20 -9.31 24.78
N ILE A 268 14.75 -8.92 23.65
CA ILE A 268 15.57 -7.71 23.45
C ILE A 268 14.71 -6.56 22.93
N GLU A 269 13.77 -6.88 22.03
CA GLU A 269 12.93 -5.90 21.35
C GLU A 269 11.45 -6.25 21.47
N LEU A 270 10.67 -5.29 21.98
CA LEU A 270 9.21 -5.33 21.99
C LEU A 270 8.67 -4.03 21.39
N ASN A 271 8.08 -4.13 20.21
CA ASN A 271 7.41 -3.02 19.54
C ASN A 271 5.94 -3.34 19.31
N LEU A 272 5.07 -2.66 20.04
CA LEU A 272 3.61 -2.76 19.95
C LEU A 272 2.97 -1.41 19.59
N ALA A 273 3.77 -0.46 19.10
CA ALA A 273 3.33 0.91 18.84
C ALA A 273 2.17 0.97 17.83
N ASN A 274 1.35 2.02 17.90
CA ASN A 274 0.27 2.31 16.96
C ASN A 274 -0.69 1.12 16.80
N ASN A 275 -1.36 0.75 17.89
CA ASN A 275 -2.39 -0.28 17.95
C ASN A 275 -3.59 0.25 18.77
N GLN A 276 -4.55 -0.62 19.08
CA GLN A 276 -5.69 -0.35 19.97
C GLN A 276 -5.55 -1.02 21.35
N LEU A 277 -4.32 -1.32 21.79
CA LEU A 277 -4.07 -2.00 23.06
C LEU A 277 -4.46 -1.10 24.23
N SER A 278 -4.94 -1.69 25.31
CA SER A 278 -5.57 -1.00 26.43
C SER A 278 -5.26 -1.68 27.77
N GLY A 279 -5.78 -1.12 28.87
CA GLY A 279 -5.52 -1.62 30.22
C GLY A 279 -4.20 -1.10 30.78
N GLU A 280 -3.79 -1.67 31.91
CA GLU A 280 -2.57 -1.27 32.62
C GLU A 280 -1.32 -1.92 32.02
N LEU A 281 -0.19 -1.25 32.13
CA LEU A 281 1.11 -1.82 31.77
C LEU A 281 1.47 -2.95 32.76
N PRO A 282 1.71 -4.19 32.29
CA PRO A 282 2.02 -5.30 33.19
C PRO A 282 3.39 -5.11 33.85
N TYR A 283 3.45 -5.27 35.18
CA TYR A 283 4.69 -5.14 35.96
C TYR A 283 5.83 -6.02 35.46
N GLY A 284 5.50 -7.16 34.83
CA GLY A 284 6.44 -8.13 34.30
C GLY A 284 7.36 -7.60 33.21
N ILE A 285 6.96 -6.53 32.49
CA ILE A 285 7.83 -5.87 31.50
C ILE A 285 9.10 -5.34 32.18
N GLY A 286 8.96 -4.72 33.35
CA GLY A 286 10.07 -4.20 34.15
C GLY A 286 11.05 -5.26 34.67
N ASN A 287 10.71 -6.55 34.55
CA ASN A 287 11.52 -7.67 35.01
C ASN A 287 12.22 -8.43 33.86
N LEU A 288 12.17 -7.91 32.63
CA LEU A 288 12.84 -8.50 31.49
C LEU A 288 14.35 -8.19 31.53
N PRO A 289 15.23 -9.20 31.61
CA PRO A 289 16.64 -8.99 31.97
C PRO A 289 17.48 -8.36 30.85
N VAL A 290 17.07 -8.54 29.59
CA VAL A 290 17.83 -8.12 28.40
C VAL A 290 17.05 -7.18 27.48
N LEU A 291 15.86 -6.74 27.90
CA LEU A 291 15.04 -5.84 27.10
C LEU A 291 15.76 -4.50 26.94
N ASN A 292 15.92 -4.08 25.68
CA ASN A 292 16.67 -2.89 25.31
C ASN A 292 15.86 -1.93 24.43
N TYR A 293 14.90 -2.44 23.68
CA TYR A 293 13.99 -1.67 22.85
C TYR A 293 12.55 -1.91 23.29
N LEU A 294 11.87 -0.86 23.74
CA LEU A 294 10.46 -0.90 24.12
C LEU A 294 9.71 0.29 23.52
N ASP A 295 8.78 0.01 22.61
CA ASP A 295 7.87 1.01 22.06
C ASP A 295 6.42 0.54 22.19
N LEU A 296 5.67 1.24 23.03
CA LEU A 296 4.25 1.03 23.29
C LEU A 296 3.43 2.28 22.92
N SER A 297 4.02 3.21 22.16
CA SER A 297 3.40 4.49 21.84
C SER A 297 2.15 4.34 20.97
N GLY A 298 1.27 5.34 20.97
CA GLY A 298 0.09 5.35 20.09
C GLY A 298 -0.89 4.22 20.40
N ASN A 299 -1.19 4.00 21.68
CA ASN A 299 -2.13 3.00 22.15
C ASN A 299 -3.15 3.63 23.12
N GLN A 300 -3.90 2.81 23.85
CA GLN A 300 -4.90 3.22 24.84
C GLN A 300 -4.53 2.73 26.25
N PHE A 301 -3.23 2.53 26.53
CA PHE A 301 -2.77 2.10 27.87
C PHE A 301 -3.11 3.14 28.93
N SER A 302 -3.52 2.67 30.10
CA SER A 302 -4.01 3.49 31.21
C SER A 302 -3.33 3.11 32.52
N GLY A 303 -3.56 3.90 33.57
CA GLY A 303 -2.97 3.66 34.89
C GLY A 303 -1.55 4.21 35.00
N ILE A 304 -0.84 3.78 36.03
CA ILE A 304 0.47 4.33 36.40
C ILE A 304 1.62 3.62 35.71
N ILE A 305 2.74 4.34 35.52
CA ILE A 305 4.01 3.75 35.13
C ILE A 305 4.67 3.20 36.40
N LEU A 306 4.82 1.88 36.50
CA LEU A 306 5.38 1.23 37.69
C LEU A 306 6.89 1.47 37.79
N SER A 307 7.41 1.63 39.02
CA SER A 307 8.85 1.79 39.28
C SER A 307 9.70 0.59 38.82
N SER A 308 9.10 -0.59 38.62
CA SER A 308 9.80 -1.75 38.05
C SER A 308 10.37 -1.47 36.65
N PHE A 309 9.78 -0.54 35.88
CA PHE A 309 10.30 -0.16 34.57
C PHE A 309 11.67 0.50 34.66
N GLU A 310 12.02 1.09 35.81
CA GLU A 310 13.34 1.69 36.05
C GLU A 310 14.47 0.65 36.11
N ASN A 311 14.15 -0.63 36.30
CA ASN A 311 15.13 -1.73 36.27
C ASN A 311 15.66 -2.00 34.86
N LEU A 312 14.96 -1.53 33.82
CA LEU A 312 15.28 -1.82 32.43
C LEU A 312 16.43 -0.96 31.91
N LYS A 313 17.29 -1.56 31.09
CA LYS A 313 18.43 -0.90 30.45
C LYS A 313 18.11 -0.61 28.98
N LEU A 314 17.22 0.36 28.76
CA LEU A 314 16.65 0.67 27.46
C LEU A 314 17.50 1.67 26.68
N ASN A 315 17.80 1.34 25.42
CA ASN A 315 18.28 2.32 24.43
C ASN A 315 17.10 3.08 23.81
N THR A 316 16.00 2.37 23.57
CA THR A 316 14.74 2.96 23.08
C THR A 316 13.63 2.68 24.08
N PHE A 317 12.97 3.74 24.52
CA PHE A 317 11.81 3.67 25.39
C PHE A 317 10.78 4.68 24.92
N ASN A 318 9.57 4.25 24.60
CA ASN A 318 8.51 5.14 24.18
C ASN A 318 7.13 4.68 24.65
N LEU A 319 6.45 5.52 25.45
CA LEU A 319 5.09 5.34 25.95
C LEU A 319 4.17 6.48 25.48
N SER A 320 4.59 7.28 24.51
CA SER A 320 3.87 8.49 24.10
C SER A 320 2.49 8.16 23.53
N ASN A 321 1.59 9.13 23.54
CA ASN A 321 0.25 9.03 22.95
C ASN A 321 -0.53 7.82 23.51
N ASN A 322 -0.68 7.79 24.83
CA ASN A 322 -1.49 6.82 25.58
C ASN A 322 -2.44 7.56 26.54
N ARG A 323 -3.05 6.84 27.50
CA ARG A 323 -3.92 7.36 28.56
C ARG A 323 -3.31 7.14 29.96
N LEU A 324 -1.98 7.13 30.05
CA LEU A 324 -1.26 6.94 31.30
C LEU A 324 -1.48 8.12 32.25
N SER A 325 -1.43 7.83 33.55
CA SER A 325 -1.70 8.81 34.61
C SER A 325 -0.77 8.63 35.81
N GLY A 326 -0.73 9.64 36.67
CA GLY A 326 0.07 9.60 37.89
C GLY A 326 1.51 10.07 37.69
N GLU A 327 2.33 9.84 38.71
CA GLU A 327 3.71 10.34 38.74
C GLU A 327 4.63 9.52 37.84
N ILE A 328 5.48 10.19 37.08
CA ILE A 328 6.55 9.55 36.30
C ILE A 328 7.64 9.08 37.28
N PRO A 329 8.10 7.81 37.23
CA PRO A 329 9.15 7.32 38.10
C PRO A 329 10.44 8.18 38.02
N PRO A 330 11.11 8.47 39.16
CA PRO A 330 12.18 9.46 39.23
C PRO A 330 13.34 9.27 38.24
N LEU A 331 13.71 8.04 37.89
CA LEU A 331 14.79 7.78 36.94
C LEU A 331 14.44 8.20 35.50
N PHE A 332 13.14 8.28 35.20
CA PHE A 332 12.63 8.77 33.91
C PHE A 332 12.36 10.29 33.88
N ASP A 333 12.55 11.01 34.99
CA ASP A 333 12.43 12.49 35.03
C ASP A 333 13.66 13.22 34.44
N LYS A 334 14.34 12.60 33.47
CA LYS A 334 15.47 13.17 32.72
C LYS A 334 15.01 13.63 31.35
N SER A 335 15.63 14.69 30.83
CA SER A 335 15.29 15.29 29.52
C SER A 335 15.29 14.31 28.35
N ILE A 336 16.13 13.29 28.40
CA ILE A 336 16.21 12.25 27.37
C ILE A 336 14.92 11.42 27.20
N TYR A 337 14.09 11.33 28.24
CA TYR A 337 12.85 10.55 28.21
C TYR A 337 11.59 11.40 27.98
N TRP A 338 11.72 12.71 27.78
CA TRP A 338 10.56 13.59 27.73
C TRP A 338 9.62 13.26 26.57
N ASP A 339 10.19 12.98 25.40
CA ASP A 339 9.42 12.63 24.21
C ASP A 339 8.68 11.30 24.39
N SER A 340 9.23 10.39 25.19
CA SER A 340 8.65 9.09 25.53
C SER A 340 7.33 9.17 26.29
N PHE A 341 6.95 10.34 26.83
CA PHE A 341 5.72 10.51 27.63
C PHE A 341 4.71 11.49 27.02
N LEU A 342 5.06 12.16 25.91
CA LEU A 342 4.17 13.11 25.24
C LEU A 342 2.81 12.50 24.93
N GLY A 343 1.75 13.30 24.90
CA GLY A 343 0.39 12.81 24.59
C GLY A 343 -0.28 12.01 25.71
N ASN A 344 0.27 11.99 26.93
CA ASN A 344 -0.37 11.45 28.14
C ASN A 344 -0.73 12.59 29.11
N PRO A 345 -1.90 13.24 28.98
CA PRO A 345 -2.22 14.48 29.69
C PRO A 345 -2.36 14.34 31.21
N ALA A 346 -2.53 13.12 31.73
CA ALA A 346 -2.71 12.86 33.15
C ALA A 346 -1.41 12.45 33.87
N LEU A 347 -0.26 12.42 33.17
CA LEU A 347 1.05 12.23 33.78
C LEU A 347 1.54 13.52 34.44
N CYS A 348 2.16 13.39 35.61
CA CYS A 348 2.74 14.50 36.37
C CYS A 348 4.20 14.19 36.75
N ARG A 349 4.98 15.25 36.96
CA ARG A 349 6.36 15.19 37.47
C ARG A 349 6.34 15.71 38.90
N GLY A 350 6.62 14.87 39.89
CA GLY A 350 6.57 15.27 41.29
C GLY A 350 5.13 15.40 41.82
N LEU A 351 4.81 16.53 42.47
CA LEU A 351 3.54 16.84 43.17
C LEU A 351 2.30 16.63 42.29
N CYS A 352 1.89 15.39 42.15
CA CYS A 352 0.57 14.99 41.74
C CYS A 352 -0.37 15.34 42.91
N SER A 353 -0.74 16.62 43.02
CA SER A 353 -1.83 17.02 43.89
C SER A 353 -3.00 16.11 43.56
N SER A 354 -3.56 15.42 44.55
CA SER A 354 -4.73 14.55 44.38
C SER A 354 -5.76 15.30 43.54
N MET A 355 -5.76 15.01 42.24
CA MET A 355 -6.81 15.42 41.32
C MET A 355 -7.96 14.49 41.67
N THR A 356 -8.58 14.74 42.82
CA THR A 356 -9.98 14.43 43.04
C THR A 356 -10.68 14.83 41.76
N LYS A 357 -11.20 13.85 41.02
CA LYS A 357 -12.03 13.99 39.81
C LYS A 357 -12.44 15.45 39.59
N GLN A 358 -11.59 16.23 38.91
CA GLN A 358 -12.09 17.44 38.29
C GLN A 358 -12.94 16.91 37.16
N LYS A 359 -14.22 16.79 37.48
CA LYS A 359 -15.32 16.66 36.52
C LYS A 359 -14.98 17.68 35.43
N HIS A 360 -14.57 17.19 34.27
CA HIS A 360 -14.39 18.03 33.08
C HIS A 360 -15.79 18.50 32.68
N GLU A 361 -16.33 19.49 33.38
CA GLU A 361 -17.45 20.32 32.93
C GLU A 361 -16.94 21.54 32.14
N GLY A 362 -15.91 21.31 31.33
CA GLY A 362 -15.47 22.22 30.28
C GLY A 362 -15.50 21.48 28.95
N HIS A 363 -16.34 21.95 28.02
CA HIS A 363 -16.59 21.45 26.64
C HIS A 363 -17.66 20.39 26.42
N THR A 364 -18.38 19.90 27.44
CA THR A 364 -19.61 19.12 27.21
C THR A 364 -20.71 19.98 26.58
N TRP A 365 -20.80 21.26 26.95
CA TRP A 365 -21.73 22.21 26.32
C TRP A 365 -21.39 22.47 24.85
N LEU A 366 -20.10 22.54 24.52
CA LEU A 366 -19.63 22.78 23.15
C LEU A 366 -19.91 21.57 22.26
N MET A 367 -19.64 20.35 22.75
CA MET A 367 -19.96 19.13 22.02
C MET A 367 -21.47 18.88 21.89
N ARG A 368 -22.26 19.22 22.92
CA ARG A 368 -23.73 19.20 22.85
C ARG A 368 -24.26 20.25 21.86
N ALA A 369 -23.65 21.43 21.81
CA ALA A 369 -24.01 22.47 20.85
C ALA A 369 -23.66 22.05 19.41
N ILE A 370 -22.49 21.46 19.18
CA ILE A 370 -22.10 20.93 17.87
C ILE A 370 -23.03 19.80 17.45
N TYR A 371 -23.33 18.85 18.35
CA TYR A 371 -24.25 17.75 18.06
C TYR A 371 -25.67 18.26 17.79
N ALA A 372 -26.15 19.25 18.55
CA ALA A 372 -27.43 19.89 18.31
C ALA A 372 -27.46 20.61 16.94
N MET A 373 -26.38 21.30 16.56
CA MET A 373 -26.28 21.95 15.25
C MET A 373 -26.26 20.93 14.11
N ILE A 374 -25.57 19.81 14.26
CA ILE A 374 -25.56 18.72 13.26
C ILE A 374 -26.96 18.12 13.13
N VAL A 375 -27.65 17.87 14.24
CA VAL A 375 -29.03 17.35 14.22
C VAL A 375 -29.97 18.36 13.55
N VAL A 376 -29.83 19.66 13.82
CA VAL A 376 -30.63 20.71 13.16
C VAL A 376 -30.35 20.74 11.66
N VAL A 377 -29.08 20.69 11.23
CA VAL A 377 -28.72 20.66 9.81
C VAL A 377 -29.24 19.38 9.13
N PHE A 378 -29.18 18.24 9.82
CA PHE A 378 -29.71 16.98 9.31
C PHE A 378 -31.23 17.00 9.19
N LEU A 379 -31.94 17.55 10.19
CA LEU A 379 -33.39 17.74 10.16
C LEU A 379 -33.82 18.73 9.08
N LEU A 380 -33.09 19.84 8.90
CA LEU A 380 -33.32 20.78 7.80
C LEU A 380 -33.06 20.11 6.44
N GLY A 381 -32.02 19.28 6.35
CA GLY A 381 -31.73 18.45 5.18
C GLY A 381 -32.85 17.47 4.86
N LEU A 382 -33.39 16.78 5.88
CA LEU A 382 -34.56 15.89 5.76
C LEU A 382 -35.82 16.64 5.35
N VAL A 383 -36.09 17.81 5.92
CA VAL A 383 -37.23 18.66 5.55
C VAL A 383 -37.08 19.13 4.10
N CYS A 384 -35.89 19.59 3.69
CA CYS A 384 -35.61 19.96 2.31
C CYS A 384 -35.71 18.77 1.36
N PHE A 385 -35.26 17.58 1.77
CA PHE A 385 -35.36 16.36 1.00
C PHE A 385 -36.83 15.92 0.83
N ILE A 386 -37.61 15.92 1.91
CA ILE A 386 -39.05 15.62 1.88
C ILE A 386 -39.78 16.66 1.04
N TYR A 387 -39.47 17.95 1.18
CA TYR A 387 -40.04 19.01 0.35
C TYR A 387 -39.71 18.82 -1.14
N LYS A 388 -38.44 18.54 -1.48
CA LYS A 388 -38.03 18.23 -2.85
C LYS A 388 -38.70 16.95 -3.37
N HIS A 389 -38.82 15.91 -2.55
CA HIS A 389 -39.41 14.64 -2.93
C HIS A 389 -40.93 14.76 -3.14
N LEU A 390 -41.63 15.51 -2.28
CA LEU A 390 -43.05 15.84 -2.43
C LEU A 390 -43.27 16.75 -3.65
N LYS A 391 -42.41 17.75 -3.87
CA LYS A 391 -42.46 18.62 -5.06
C LYS A 391 -42.16 17.86 -6.35
N PHE A 392 -41.22 16.91 -6.32
CA PHE A 392 -40.88 16.04 -7.44
C PHE A 392 -42.03 15.07 -7.75
N ASN A 393 -42.66 14.48 -6.74
CA ASN A 393 -43.82 13.62 -6.92
C ASN A 393 -45.08 14.41 -7.36
N ALA A 394 -45.23 15.67 -6.92
CA ALA A 394 -46.25 16.57 -7.43
C ALA A 394 -45.98 16.94 -8.91
N ALA A 395 -44.73 17.25 -9.26
CA ALA A 395 -44.31 17.54 -10.64
C ALA A 395 -44.42 16.31 -11.56
N LYS A 396 -44.30 15.09 -11.03
CA LYS A 396 -44.53 13.84 -11.79
C LYS A 396 -46.01 13.58 -12.06
N ARG A 397 -46.93 14.24 -11.33
CA ARG A 397 -48.38 14.17 -11.55
C ARG A 397 -48.93 15.34 -12.38
N SER A 398 -48.17 16.42 -12.55
CA SER A 398 -48.52 17.55 -13.40
C SER A 398 -47.38 17.80 -14.39
N GLY A 399 -47.43 17.13 -15.56
CA GLY A 399 -46.38 17.20 -16.58
C GLY A 399 -46.04 18.63 -17.00
N ALA A 400 -44.87 19.11 -16.56
CA ALA A 400 -44.28 20.39 -16.96
C ALA A 400 -42.78 20.21 -17.27
N PRO A 401 -42.21 20.94 -18.25
CA PRO A 401 -40.98 20.56 -18.94
C PRO A 401 -39.68 21.00 -18.21
N LEU A 402 -38.63 20.20 -18.45
CA LEU A 402 -37.25 20.36 -17.97
C LEU A 402 -36.53 21.54 -18.68
N SER A 403 -35.50 22.10 -18.04
CA SER A 403 -34.70 23.28 -18.44
C SER A 403 -34.25 23.30 -19.91
N LYS A 404 -34.45 24.44 -20.59
CA LYS A 404 -34.32 24.66 -22.05
C LYS A 404 -33.04 25.38 -22.52
N TRP A 405 -31.98 25.34 -21.72
CA TRP A 405 -30.68 25.93 -22.06
C TRP A 405 -29.63 24.85 -22.32
N THR A 406 -28.88 24.99 -23.41
CA THR A 406 -27.77 24.09 -23.77
C THR A 406 -26.46 24.86 -23.73
N PHE A 407 -25.53 24.41 -22.89
CA PHE A 407 -24.22 25.05 -22.68
C PHE A 407 -23.10 24.27 -23.40
N PHE A 408 -22.31 24.97 -24.22
CA PHE A 408 -21.20 24.37 -24.99
C PHE A 408 -19.82 24.63 -24.36
N TYR A 409 -19.73 25.64 -23.48
CA TYR A 409 -18.53 25.96 -22.69
C TYR A 409 -18.84 26.05 -21.19
N ARG A 410 -17.89 25.66 -20.33
CA ARG A 410 -18.02 25.74 -18.86
C ARG A 410 -17.84 27.18 -18.38
N ILE A 411 -18.91 27.97 -18.40
CA ILE A 411 -18.99 29.27 -17.73
C ILE A 411 -20.24 29.28 -16.84
N SER A 412 -20.14 29.87 -15.66
CA SER A 412 -21.26 30.12 -14.76
C SER A 412 -22.05 31.35 -15.22
N LEU A 413 -22.88 31.17 -16.25
CA LEU A 413 -23.77 32.23 -16.75
C LEU A 413 -25.11 32.19 -16.00
N ASN A 414 -25.60 33.36 -15.58
CA ASN A 414 -26.90 33.50 -14.94
C ASN A 414 -27.99 33.77 -15.99
N GLU A 415 -28.80 32.78 -16.31
CA GLU A 415 -29.83 32.82 -17.37
C GLU A 415 -30.82 33.99 -17.21
N CYS A 416 -31.18 34.34 -15.97
CA CYS A 416 -32.09 35.44 -15.68
C CYS A 416 -31.49 36.82 -15.94
N GLU A 417 -30.16 36.94 -15.96
CA GLU A 417 -29.45 38.20 -16.21
C GLU A 417 -29.43 38.51 -17.71
N ILE A 418 -29.17 37.49 -18.52
CA ILE A 418 -29.17 37.61 -19.99
C ILE A 418 -30.53 38.06 -20.51
N LEU A 419 -31.62 37.43 -20.03
CA LEU A 419 -32.98 37.76 -20.48
C LEU A 419 -33.41 39.19 -20.12
N LYS A 420 -32.94 39.73 -19.00
CA LYS A 420 -33.23 41.11 -18.59
C LYS A 420 -32.52 42.15 -19.46
N CYS A 421 -31.41 41.80 -20.09
CA CYS A 421 -30.63 42.71 -20.92
C CYS A 421 -31.06 42.73 -22.40
N LEU A 422 -32.07 41.94 -22.80
CA LEU A 422 -32.60 41.92 -24.17
C LEU A 422 -33.62 43.04 -24.41
N GLU A 423 -33.21 44.28 -24.14
CA GLU A 423 -33.98 45.50 -24.37
C GLU A 423 -33.45 46.26 -25.59
N ASP A 424 -34.28 47.09 -26.22
CA ASP A 424 -33.91 47.83 -27.44
C ASP A 424 -32.74 48.79 -27.23
N SER A 425 -32.50 49.23 -25.99
CA SER A 425 -31.36 50.07 -25.58
C SER A 425 -30.00 49.37 -25.74
N ASN A 426 -29.97 48.03 -25.75
CA ASN A 426 -28.76 47.22 -25.81
C ASN A 426 -28.48 46.63 -27.20
N VAL A 427 -29.30 46.98 -28.20
CA VAL A 427 -29.13 46.49 -29.59
C VAL A 427 -27.90 47.10 -30.21
N ILE A 428 -26.99 46.24 -30.66
CA ILE A 428 -25.75 46.61 -31.38
C ILE A 428 -25.80 46.25 -32.87
N GLY A 429 -26.82 45.50 -33.31
CA GLY A 429 -27.04 45.17 -34.72
C GLY A 429 -28.46 44.69 -34.98
N ASN A 430 -29.03 45.04 -36.13
CA ASN A 430 -30.36 44.61 -36.55
C ASN A 430 -30.35 44.32 -38.05
N GLY A 431 -30.61 43.07 -38.42
CA GLY A 431 -30.57 42.60 -39.80
C GLY A 431 -31.73 41.67 -40.15
N ALA A 432 -31.67 41.06 -41.33
CA ALA A 432 -32.72 40.16 -41.82
C ALA A 432 -32.90 38.91 -40.94
N SER A 433 -31.80 38.37 -40.39
CA SER A 433 -31.79 37.17 -39.55
C SER A 433 -32.21 37.42 -38.10
N GLY A 434 -32.07 38.65 -37.60
CA GLY A 434 -32.45 38.97 -36.22
C GLY A 434 -31.83 40.23 -35.64
N LYS A 435 -31.96 40.37 -34.30
CA LYS A 435 -31.35 41.44 -33.51
C LYS A 435 -30.19 40.89 -32.68
N VAL A 436 -29.12 41.65 -32.58
CA VAL A 436 -27.94 41.35 -31.76
C VAL A 436 -27.85 42.37 -30.63
N TYR A 437 -27.72 41.87 -29.40
CA TYR A 437 -27.65 42.66 -28.17
C TYR A 437 -26.27 42.54 -27.54
N LYS A 438 -25.75 43.64 -26.99
CA LYS A 438 -24.56 43.62 -26.12
C LYS A 438 -25.02 43.47 -24.68
N VAL A 439 -24.58 42.41 -24.00
CA VAL A 439 -24.94 42.14 -22.61
C VAL A 439 -23.69 42.17 -21.76
N SER A 440 -23.69 43.01 -20.73
CA SER A 440 -22.62 43.04 -19.72
C SER A 440 -23.12 42.30 -18.48
N LEU A 441 -22.40 41.26 -18.10
CA LEU A 441 -22.75 40.37 -16.99
C LEU A 441 -22.13 40.88 -15.68
N SER A 442 -22.76 40.55 -14.56
CA SER A 442 -22.32 40.90 -13.20
C SER A 442 -20.93 40.39 -12.84
N ASN A 443 -20.45 39.35 -13.53
CA ASN A 443 -19.09 38.82 -13.39
C ASN A 443 -18.03 39.62 -14.18
N GLY A 444 -18.42 40.69 -14.88
CA GLY A 444 -17.53 41.56 -15.66
C GLY A 444 -17.31 41.11 -17.12
N GLU A 445 -17.86 39.96 -17.53
CA GLU A 445 -17.80 39.51 -18.91
C GLU A 445 -18.82 40.23 -19.79
N ILE A 446 -18.48 40.42 -21.06
CA ILE A 446 -19.38 41.00 -22.06
C ILE A 446 -19.64 39.94 -23.12
N VAL A 447 -20.92 39.68 -23.40
CA VAL A 447 -21.36 38.71 -24.40
C VAL A 447 -22.24 39.39 -25.45
N ALA A 448 -22.25 38.83 -26.66
CA ALA A 448 -23.18 39.21 -27.71
C ALA A 448 -24.30 38.18 -27.79
N VAL A 449 -25.55 38.61 -27.70
CA VAL A 449 -26.71 37.72 -27.79
C VAL A 449 -27.43 37.98 -29.09
N LYS A 450 -27.49 36.99 -29.98
CA LYS A 450 -28.22 37.07 -31.25
C LYS A 450 -29.57 36.37 -31.08
N LYS A 451 -30.66 37.14 -31.18
CA LYS A 451 -32.02 36.62 -31.18
C LYS A 451 -32.49 36.44 -32.62
N LEU A 452 -32.66 35.20 -33.04
CA LEU A 452 -33.08 34.83 -34.39
C LEU A 452 -34.60 34.85 -34.52
N ARG A 453 -35.09 35.23 -35.70
CA ARG A 453 -36.53 35.25 -36.00
C ARG A 453 -37.04 33.91 -36.53
N ASN A 454 -36.18 33.13 -37.21
CA ASN A 454 -36.52 31.84 -37.79
C ASN A 454 -35.89 30.70 -36.99
N LYS A 455 -36.68 29.66 -36.69
CA LYS A 455 -36.23 28.47 -35.95
C LYS A 455 -35.31 27.58 -36.78
N ASP A 456 -35.57 27.43 -38.08
CA ASP A 456 -34.72 26.61 -38.94
C ASP A 456 -33.30 27.19 -39.05
N GLU A 457 -33.18 28.51 -39.10
CA GLU A 457 -31.88 29.22 -39.08
C GLU A 457 -31.15 29.04 -37.75
N PHE A 458 -31.89 29.04 -36.64
CA PHE A 458 -31.35 28.78 -35.31
C PHE A 458 -30.80 27.35 -35.18
N ASP A 459 -31.56 26.34 -35.61
CA ASP A 459 -31.14 24.94 -35.52
C ASP A 459 -29.89 24.67 -36.39
N ILE A 460 -29.83 25.26 -37.60
CA ILE A 460 -28.65 25.18 -38.49
C ILE A 460 -27.42 25.85 -37.86
N GLU A 461 -27.58 27.05 -37.28
CA GLU A 461 -26.47 27.82 -36.69
C GLU A 461 -25.93 27.12 -35.42
N VAL A 462 -26.80 26.52 -34.59
CA VAL A 462 -26.42 25.68 -33.44
C VAL A 462 -25.68 24.42 -33.88
N GLU A 463 -26.20 23.70 -34.89
CA GLU A 463 -25.57 22.46 -35.35
C GLU A 463 -24.19 22.73 -35.97
N THR A 464 -24.07 23.81 -36.75
CA THR A 464 -22.83 24.15 -37.46
C THR A 464 -21.77 24.70 -36.50
N LEU A 465 -22.11 25.70 -35.68
CA LEU A 465 -21.13 26.39 -34.82
C LEU A 465 -20.91 25.69 -33.48
N GLY A 466 -21.85 24.87 -33.02
CA GLY A 466 -21.66 24.04 -31.82
C GLY A 466 -20.59 22.95 -31.99
N LYS A 467 -20.29 22.55 -33.23
CA LYS A 467 -19.32 21.47 -33.55
C LYS A 467 -17.95 21.99 -34.03
N ILE A 468 -17.87 23.23 -34.51
CA ILE A 468 -16.61 23.79 -35.05
C ILE A 468 -15.78 24.45 -33.94
N ARG A 469 -14.48 24.12 -33.88
CA ARG A 469 -13.50 24.77 -32.99
C ARG A 469 -12.32 25.28 -33.80
N HIS A 470 -12.27 26.59 -34.03
CA HIS A 470 -11.19 27.23 -34.77
C HIS A 470 -10.89 28.62 -34.21
N ASN A 471 -9.62 29.03 -34.17
CA ASN A 471 -9.19 30.29 -33.53
C ASN A 471 -9.69 31.56 -34.24
N ASN A 472 -10.09 31.44 -35.51
CA ASN A 472 -10.59 32.56 -36.33
C ASN A 472 -12.13 32.57 -36.46
N ILE A 473 -12.85 31.80 -35.63
CA ILE A 473 -14.32 31.73 -35.61
C ILE A 473 -14.81 32.13 -34.23
N VAL A 474 -15.88 32.93 -34.18
CA VAL A 474 -16.49 33.41 -32.93
C VAL A 474 -17.03 32.25 -32.12
N LYS A 475 -16.72 32.22 -30.82
CA LYS A 475 -17.15 31.13 -29.95
C LYS A 475 -18.61 31.29 -29.54
N LEU A 476 -19.41 30.26 -29.81
CA LEU A 476 -20.76 30.09 -29.26
C LEU A 476 -20.68 29.46 -27.86
N TRP A 477 -21.20 30.16 -26.85
CA TRP A 477 -21.10 29.76 -25.44
C TRP A 477 -22.30 28.91 -25.00
N CYS A 478 -23.51 29.35 -25.33
CA CYS A 478 -24.75 28.62 -25.07
C CYS A 478 -25.86 29.04 -26.02
N CYS A 479 -26.91 28.22 -26.09
CA CYS A 479 -28.16 28.55 -26.78
C CYS A 479 -29.38 28.29 -25.89
N CYS A 480 -30.45 29.03 -26.16
CA CYS A 480 -31.76 28.88 -25.54
C CYS A 480 -32.80 28.56 -26.61
N ASP A 481 -33.52 27.45 -26.45
CA ASP A 481 -34.68 27.07 -27.27
C ASP A 481 -35.93 27.06 -26.39
N ALA A 482 -36.46 28.25 -26.11
CA ALA A 482 -37.60 28.43 -25.23
C ALA A 482 -38.71 29.28 -25.82
N GLY A 483 -39.64 28.61 -26.54
CA GLY A 483 -40.86 29.25 -27.05
C GLY A 483 -40.50 30.28 -28.12
N ASP A 484 -40.89 31.54 -27.91
CA ASP A 484 -40.57 32.67 -28.81
C ASP A 484 -39.15 33.24 -28.61
N CYS A 485 -38.26 32.48 -27.99
CA CYS A 485 -36.91 32.88 -27.64
C CYS A 485 -35.89 31.89 -28.18
N ASN A 486 -35.50 32.09 -29.45
CA ASN A 486 -34.38 31.42 -30.11
C ASN A 486 -33.16 32.33 -30.02
N SER A 487 -32.31 32.12 -29.02
CA SER A 487 -31.18 33.02 -28.74
C SER A 487 -29.86 32.28 -28.68
N LEU A 488 -28.85 32.85 -29.34
CA LEU A 488 -27.47 32.36 -29.37
C LEU A 488 -26.57 33.35 -28.62
N VAL A 489 -25.74 32.85 -27.71
CA VAL A 489 -24.84 33.66 -26.89
C VAL A 489 -23.40 33.45 -27.34
N TYR A 490 -22.76 34.53 -27.80
CA TYR A 490 -21.42 34.56 -28.35
C TYR A 490 -20.45 35.37 -27.48
N GLU A 491 -19.16 35.08 -27.64
CA GLU A 491 -18.07 35.96 -27.18
C GLU A 491 -18.20 37.35 -27.86
N TYR A 492 -18.15 38.45 -27.08
CA TYR A 492 -18.26 39.80 -27.63
C TYR A 492 -16.93 40.28 -28.24
N MET A 493 -16.96 40.72 -29.51
CA MET A 493 -15.78 41.26 -30.21
C MET A 493 -15.89 42.79 -30.41
N PRO A 494 -15.06 43.61 -29.75
CA PRO A 494 -15.08 45.05 -29.95
C PRO A 494 -14.53 45.39 -31.36
N ARG A 495 -15.40 45.89 -32.24
CA ARG A 495 -15.14 46.32 -33.65
C ARG A 495 -15.15 45.22 -34.72
N GLY A 496 -15.63 44.01 -34.41
CA GLY A 496 -15.93 42.98 -35.43
C GLY A 496 -17.39 43.05 -35.90
N SER A 497 -17.68 42.59 -37.11
CA SER A 497 -19.06 42.27 -37.52
C SER A 497 -19.39 40.84 -37.09
N LEU A 498 -20.50 40.65 -36.37
CA LEU A 498 -21.07 39.34 -36.05
C LEU A 498 -21.89 38.80 -37.22
#